data_AF-A0A0E3RAA5-F1
#
_entry.id   AF-A0A0E3RAA5-F1
#
_cell.length_a   1.000
_cell.length_b   1.000
_cell.length_c   1.000
_cell.angle_alpha   90.00
_cell.angle_beta   90.00
_cell.angle_gamma   90.00
#
_symmetry.space_group_name_H-M   'P 1'
#
loop_
_entity.id
_entity.type
_entity.pdbx_description
1 polymer ?
#
loop_
_entity_poly.entity_id
_entity_poly.type
_entity_poly.pdbx_seq_one_letter_code
_entity_poly.pdbx_strand_id
1 'polypeptide(L)'
;MAKKMKLSDITNMFAGMDVEALEGVTIEGDIEIDLGGLGGGFDPMLAAALGQESAVLAQHFARIAGMFGYPVGIGAPAAPAISPALAAPKLKDLIPAKFDVANIAEWATQIQEVPIGNTSADGGSRGKRVLVGGEKALPFFPDAPMPNRNQVTIDVFDMRIGLAKAVKENYDEVMDSPGEWAKKNVEKFNADMITIHLISTDPLVKDTPPKEAAKTVEEVLQAVDVPIAIGGSGNPQKDPEVLARAAEVAEGERCLLASASLNLDYAAIAEAALKYDHDVLSWTQLDMNAQKELNRKLMKQCNVPRDRIIMDPTTAALGYGLDYAYTNMERIRLAALMGDDELTFPMSSGTTNAWGARESWMVGSPLKEDSDWGPREYRGPIWEIVTGLSLAIAGNDLFMMMHPTSVAVLKQITQTLFGTIDTEQVDIANWIGAEV
;
A
#
# COMPACT_ATOMS: atom_id res chain seq x y z
N MET A 1 -63.17 24.90 -35.02
CA MET A 1 -62.15 25.95 -34.77
C MET A 1 -61.32 25.50 -33.59
N ALA A 2 -60.03 25.20 -33.79
CA ALA A 2 -59.14 24.79 -32.71
C ALA A 2 -58.93 25.98 -31.76
N LYS A 3 -59.08 25.74 -30.45
CA LYS A 3 -58.93 26.78 -29.42
C LYS A 3 -57.44 27.04 -29.25
N LYS A 4 -56.98 28.25 -29.60
CA LYS A 4 -55.59 28.67 -29.33
C LYS A 4 -55.37 28.66 -27.81
N MET A 5 -54.34 27.94 -27.37
CA MET A 5 -53.99 27.78 -25.96
C MET A 5 -52.53 28.14 -25.78
N LYS A 6 -52.19 28.98 -24.81
CA LYS A 6 -50.79 29.32 -24.54
C LYS A 6 -50.15 28.21 -23.72
N LEU A 7 -48.83 28.05 -23.84
CA LEU A 7 -48.09 27.05 -23.07
C LEU A 7 -48.27 27.24 -21.54
N SER A 8 -48.35 28.50 -21.10
CA SER A 8 -48.65 28.88 -19.71
C SER A 8 -50.00 28.35 -19.21
N ASP A 9 -50.99 28.22 -20.10
CA ASP A 9 -52.32 27.74 -19.74
C ASP A 9 -52.28 26.22 -19.45
N ILE A 10 -51.43 25.48 -20.18
CA ILE A 10 -51.16 24.06 -19.93
C ILE A 10 -50.42 23.89 -18.61
N THR A 11 -49.37 24.68 -18.37
CA THR A 11 -48.60 24.62 -17.12
C THR A 11 -49.47 24.90 -15.90
N ASN A 12 -50.41 25.84 -16.01
CA ASN A 12 -51.37 26.15 -14.94
C ASN A 12 -52.41 25.05 -14.72
N MET A 13 -52.77 24.26 -15.73
CA MET A 13 -53.71 23.14 -15.56
C MET A 13 -53.16 22.01 -14.69
N PHE A 14 -51.84 21.86 -14.64
CA PHE A 14 -51.16 20.82 -13.84
C PHE A 14 -50.53 21.39 -12.55
N ALA A 15 -50.73 22.67 -12.26
CA ALA A 15 -50.18 23.31 -11.07
C ALA A 15 -50.77 22.69 -9.79
N GLY A 16 -49.90 22.12 -8.94
CA GLY A 16 -50.28 21.44 -7.70
C GLY A 16 -50.50 19.93 -7.81
N MET A 17 -50.25 19.34 -8.99
CA MET A 17 -50.23 17.90 -9.19
C MET A 17 -48.78 17.41 -9.34
N ASP A 18 -48.46 16.26 -8.75
CA ASP A 18 -47.16 15.61 -8.91
C ASP A 18 -47.21 14.69 -10.14
N VAL A 19 -46.91 15.26 -11.31
CA VAL A 19 -47.05 14.57 -12.60
C VAL A 19 -45.77 13.81 -12.93
N GLU A 20 -45.81 12.48 -12.84
CA GLU A 20 -44.64 11.62 -13.09
C GLU A 20 -44.37 11.37 -14.59
N ALA A 21 -45.42 11.27 -15.43
CA ALA A 21 -45.29 11.11 -16.89
C ALA A 21 -46.58 11.49 -17.67
N LEU A 22 -46.43 11.89 -18.93
CA LEU A 22 -47.54 12.11 -19.88
C LEU A 22 -47.47 11.08 -21.02
N GLU A 23 -48.20 9.97 -20.88
CA GLU A 23 -48.26 8.93 -21.90
C GLU A 23 -49.47 9.09 -22.83
N GLY A 24 -49.26 8.88 -24.14
CA GLY A 24 -50.33 8.87 -25.14
C GLY A 24 -50.83 10.24 -25.61
N VAL A 25 -50.14 11.34 -25.27
CA VAL A 25 -50.52 12.70 -25.70
C VAL A 25 -49.87 13.03 -27.05
N THR A 26 -50.70 13.35 -28.06
CA THR A 26 -50.25 13.84 -29.37
C THR A 26 -50.70 15.29 -29.54
N ILE A 27 -49.74 16.19 -29.77
CA ILE A 27 -50.00 17.63 -29.95
C ILE A 27 -49.75 17.97 -31.42
N GLU A 28 -50.79 18.32 -32.16
CA GLU A 28 -50.71 18.74 -33.56
C GLU A 28 -51.10 20.22 -33.71
N GLY A 29 -50.20 21.01 -34.31
CA GLY A 29 -50.41 22.43 -34.61
C GLY A 29 -49.13 23.13 -35.08
N ASP A 30 -49.27 24.30 -35.70
CA ASP A 30 -48.14 25.15 -36.08
C ASP A 30 -47.49 25.74 -34.82
N ILE A 31 -46.21 25.41 -34.58
CA ILE A 31 -45.43 25.92 -33.46
C ILE A 31 -44.87 27.28 -33.87
N GLU A 32 -45.43 28.36 -33.33
CA GLU A 32 -44.89 29.72 -33.44
C GLU A 32 -44.03 30.02 -32.20
N ILE A 33 -42.71 30.11 -32.39
CA ILE A 33 -41.76 30.50 -31.33
C ILE A 33 -41.49 32.00 -31.46
N ASP A 34 -42.10 32.80 -30.59
CA ASP A 34 -41.83 34.25 -30.51
C ASP A 34 -40.56 34.49 -29.68
N LEU A 35 -39.46 34.81 -30.37
CA LEU A 35 -38.16 35.15 -29.78
C LEU A 35 -38.01 36.66 -29.51
N GLY A 36 -39.04 37.47 -29.75
CA GLY A 36 -39.03 38.93 -29.59
C GLY A 36 -38.92 39.43 -28.14
N GLY A 37 -39.04 38.52 -27.16
CA GLY A 37 -38.95 38.82 -25.72
C GLY A 37 -37.56 38.70 -25.09
N LEU A 38 -36.49 38.44 -25.87
CA LEU A 38 -35.13 38.21 -25.36
C LEU A 38 -34.40 39.50 -24.91
N GLY A 39 -35.01 40.23 -23.98
CA GLY A 39 -34.41 41.39 -23.30
C GLY A 39 -33.89 41.04 -21.90
N GLY A 40 -32.59 41.27 -21.67
CA GLY A 40 -32.01 41.68 -20.38
C GLY A 40 -31.89 40.67 -19.22
N GLY A 41 -32.44 39.46 -19.29
CA GLY A 41 -32.48 38.54 -18.14
C GLY A 41 -32.07 37.08 -18.39
N PHE A 42 -31.54 36.74 -19.58
CA PHE A 42 -31.18 35.36 -19.92
C PHE A 42 -29.71 35.05 -19.56
N ASP A 43 -29.45 33.84 -19.05
CA ASP A 43 -28.10 33.38 -18.76
C ASP A 43 -27.23 33.36 -20.04
N PRO A 44 -26.07 34.03 -20.06
CA PRO A 44 -25.24 34.15 -21.26
C PRO A 44 -24.75 32.82 -21.81
N MET A 45 -24.54 31.81 -20.95
CA MET A 45 -24.07 30.49 -21.35
C MET A 45 -25.20 29.69 -21.99
N LEU A 46 -26.42 29.79 -21.45
CA LEU A 46 -27.61 29.18 -22.02
C LEU A 46 -27.97 29.80 -23.38
N ALA A 47 -27.82 31.12 -23.52
CA ALA A 47 -28.04 31.81 -24.80
C ALA A 47 -27.01 31.39 -25.87
N ALA A 48 -25.75 31.20 -25.48
CA ALA A 48 -24.71 30.70 -26.38
C ALA A 48 -24.96 29.24 -26.80
N ALA A 49 -25.35 28.38 -25.86
CA ALA A 49 -25.67 26.97 -26.13
C ALA A 49 -26.88 26.84 -27.06
N LEU A 50 -27.96 27.59 -26.80
CA LEU A 50 -29.14 27.64 -27.67
C LEU A 50 -28.81 28.18 -29.07
N GLY A 51 -27.95 29.20 -29.17
CA GLY A 51 -27.47 29.73 -30.45
C GLY A 51 -26.68 28.70 -31.25
N GLN A 52 -25.83 27.92 -30.58
CA GLN A 52 -25.03 26.87 -31.20
C GLN A 52 -25.91 25.71 -31.70
N GLU A 53 -26.84 25.23 -30.87
CA GLU A 53 -27.81 24.20 -31.27
C GLU A 53 -28.71 24.65 -32.42
N SER A 54 -29.15 25.91 -32.42
CA SER A 54 -29.94 26.48 -33.51
C SER A 54 -29.16 26.54 -34.83
N ALA A 55 -27.85 26.84 -34.76
CA ALA A 55 -26.97 26.85 -35.94
C ALA A 55 -26.74 25.43 -36.50
N VAL A 56 -26.60 24.44 -35.63
CA VAL A 56 -26.49 23.02 -36.01
C VAL A 56 -27.80 22.55 -36.65
N LEU A 57 -28.96 22.89 -36.08
CA LEU A 57 -30.27 22.59 -36.67
C LEU A 57 -30.42 23.19 -38.06
N ALA A 58 -30.03 24.45 -38.24
CA ALA A 58 -30.07 25.13 -39.54
C ALA A 58 -29.19 24.41 -40.59
N GLN A 59 -28.03 23.89 -40.20
CA GLN A 59 -27.19 23.09 -41.09
C GLN A 59 -27.85 21.75 -41.47
N HIS A 60 -28.53 21.09 -40.54
CA HIS A 60 -29.27 19.86 -40.84
C HIS A 60 -30.42 20.12 -41.82
N PHE A 61 -31.20 21.18 -41.63
CA PHE A 61 -32.26 21.56 -42.56
C PHE A 61 -31.73 21.94 -43.94
N ALA A 62 -30.59 22.64 -44.02
CA ALA A 62 -29.96 22.98 -45.30
C ALA A 62 -29.50 21.73 -46.07
N ARG A 63 -28.98 20.70 -45.39
CA ARG A 63 -28.62 19.42 -46.03
C ARG A 63 -29.85 18.67 -46.55
N ILE A 64 -30.93 18.65 -45.78
CA ILE A 64 -32.20 18.03 -46.19
C ILE A 64 -32.77 18.74 -47.42
N ALA A 65 -32.80 20.07 -47.43
CA ALA A 65 -33.25 20.85 -48.59
C ALA A 65 -32.39 20.58 -49.85
N GLY A 66 -31.07 20.41 -49.68
CA GLY A 66 -30.16 20.01 -50.75
C GLY A 66 -30.45 18.61 -51.31
N MET A 67 -30.87 17.66 -50.47
CA MET A 67 -31.29 16.32 -50.92
C MET A 67 -32.54 16.34 -51.81
N PHE A 68 -33.39 17.35 -51.66
CA PHE A 68 -34.59 17.56 -52.49
C PHE A 68 -34.35 18.52 -53.67
N GLY A 69 -33.10 18.84 -53.99
CA GLY A 69 -32.72 19.61 -55.18
C GLY A 69 -32.95 21.12 -55.10
N TYR A 70 -33.23 21.66 -53.90
CA TYR A 70 -33.31 23.11 -53.69
C TYR A 70 -31.90 23.69 -53.45
N PRO A 71 -31.44 24.66 -54.27
CA PRO A 71 -30.12 25.26 -54.09
C PRO A 71 -30.16 26.23 -52.92
N VAL A 72 -29.64 25.80 -51.76
CA VAL A 72 -29.42 26.67 -50.60
C VAL A 72 -27.98 27.16 -50.66
N GLY A 73 -27.77 28.47 -50.83
CA GLY A 73 -26.44 29.07 -50.89
C GLY A 73 -25.71 28.89 -49.56
N ILE A 74 -24.64 28.08 -49.55
CA ILE A 74 -23.81 27.87 -48.36
C ILE A 74 -22.83 29.05 -48.26
N GLY A 75 -23.28 30.15 -47.65
CA GLY A 75 -22.33 31.02 -46.97
C GLY A 75 -21.82 30.26 -45.76
N ALA A 76 -20.53 29.86 -45.75
CA ALA A 76 -19.91 29.37 -44.53
C ALA A 76 -20.15 30.45 -43.46
N PRO A 77 -20.80 30.15 -42.32
CA PRO A 77 -20.88 31.15 -41.28
C PRO A 77 -19.44 31.47 -40.90
N ALA A 78 -19.07 32.75 -40.95
CA ALA A 78 -17.87 33.19 -40.27
C ALA A 78 -17.96 32.63 -38.85
N ALA A 79 -16.95 31.87 -38.42
CA ALA A 79 -16.90 31.38 -37.06
C ALA A 79 -17.19 32.59 -36.16
N PRO A 80 -18.25 32.56 -35.33
CA PRO A 80 -18.54 33.69 -34.47
C PRO A 80 -17.28 33.93 -33.66
N ALA A 81 -16.72 35.13 -33.76
CA ALA A 81 -15.64 35.53 -32.88
C ALA A 81 -16.11 35.21 -31.47
N ILE A 82 -15.36 34.37 -30.75
CA ILE A 82 -15.68 33.97 -29.39
C ILE A 82 -15.94 35.27 -28.63
N SER A 83 -17.20 35.52 -28.30
CA SER A 83 -17.54 36.70 -27.53
C SER A 83 -16.75 36.57 -26.22
N PRO A 84 -16.00 37.61 -25.79
CA PRO A 84 -15.24 37.56 -24.53
C PRO A 84 -16.13 37.30 -23.29
N ALA A 85 -17.46 37.21 -23.49
CA ALA A 85 -18.47 36.82 -22.53
C ALA A 85 -18.46 35.34 -22.09
N LEU A 86 -17.65 34.45 -22.70
CA LEU A 86 -17.34 33.12 -22.13
C LEU A 86 -16.17 33.18 -21.14
N ALA A 87 -15.88 34.34 -20.55
CA ALA A 87 -15.09 34.37 -19.34
C ALA A 87 -15.83 33.55 -18.29
N ALA A 88 -15.19 32.48 -17.80
CA ALA A 88 -15.65 31.71 -16.66
C ALA A 88 -16.20 32.69 -15.59
N PRO A 89 -17.37 32.42 -14.99
CA PRO A 89 -17.96 33.33 -14.03
C PRO A 89 -16.87 33.71 -13.03
N LYS A 90 -16.56 35.00 -12.94
CA LYS A 90 -15.67 35.52 -11.90
C LYS A 90 -16.41 35.30 -10.60
N LEU A 91 -16.22 34.13 -10.00
CA LEU A 91 -16.59 33.81 -8.62
C LEU A 91 -15.85 34.82 -7.78
N LYS A 92 -16.52 35.96 -7.50
CA LYS A 92 -15.88 37.12 -6.89
C LYS A 92 -15.43 36.82 -5.47
N ASP A 93 -16.06 35.84 -4.82
CA ASP A 93 -15.76 35.47 -3.45
C ASP A 93 -15.98 33.96 -3.29
N LEU A 94 -14.97 33.15 -3.62
CA LEU A 94 -14.90 31.81 -3.06
C LEU A 94 -14.79 31.96 -1.54
N ILE A 95 -15.66 31.28 -0.79
CA ILE A 95 -15.50 31.21 0.67
C ILE A 95 -14.10 30.65 0.92
N PRO A 96 -13.23 31.37 1.66
CA PRO A 96 -11.92 30.83 2.03
C PRO A 96 -12.14 29.57 2.86
N ALA A 97 -12.01 28.41 2.23
CA ALA A 97 -11.98 27.13 2.90
C ALA A 97 -10.51 26.78 3.07
N LYS A 98 -10.06 26.68 4.33
CA LYS A 98 -8.78 26.05 4.62
C LYS A 98 -9.03 24.54 4.53
N PHE A 99 -8.39 23.88 3.59
CA PHE A 99 -8.25 22.44 3.63
C PHE A 99 -7.39 22.10 4.86
N ASP A 100 -8.03 21.52 5.87
CA ASP A 100 -7.36 21.04 7.08
C ASP A 100 -7.63 19.55 7.18
N VAL A 101 -6.59 18.77 6.94
CA VAL A 101 -6.58 17.31 7.03
C VAL A 101 -6.04 16.83 8.38
N ALA A 102 -5.46 17.72 9.16
CA ALA A 102 -4.89 17.35 10.44
C ALA A 102 -6.01 17.12 11.46
N ASN A 103 -5.88 16.05 12.23
CA ASN A 103 -6.69 15.71 13.42
C ASN A 103 -8.04 15.05 13.14
N ILE A 104 -8.02 13.86 12.52
CA ILE A 104 -9.15 12.92 12.59
C ILE A 104 -9.39 12.55 14.06
N ALA A 105 -10.54 12.92 14.61
CA ALA A 105 -10.86 12.77 16.03
C ALA A 105 -10.92 11.29 16.47
N GLU A 106 -11.18 10.39 15.52
CA GLU A 106 -11.24 8.95 15.70
C GLU A 106 -9.85 8.34 15.95
N TRP A 107 -8.76 9.02 15.59
CA TRP A 107 -7.39 8.54 15.83
C TRP A 107 -6.98 8.84 17.27
N ALA A 108 -7.49 8.02 18.18
CA ALA A 108 -7.35 8.18 19.62
C ALA A 108 -6.01 7.70 20.19
N THR A 109 -5.26 6.85 19.47
CA THR A 109 -3.99 6.32 19.98
C THR A 109 -2.86 6.36 18.96
N GLN A 110 -1.65 6.13 19.45
CA GLN A 110 -0.42 6.07 18.70
C GLN A 110 0.06 4.63 18.61
N ILE A 111 0.62 4.25 17.46
CA ILE A 111 1.34 2.99 17.30
C ILE A 111 2.61 3.04 18.14
N GLN A 112 2.88 1.99 18.90
CA GLN A 112 4.07 1.92 19.73
C GLN A 112 5.34 2.06 18.87
N GLU A 113 6.25 2.92 19.30
CA GLU A 113 7.58 2.98 18.71
C GLU A 113 8.46 1.90 19.33
N VAL A 114 9.15 1.12 18.49
CA VAL A 114 10.00 0.00 18.89
C VAL A 114 11.41 0.23 18.33
N PRO A 115 12.42 0.41 19.20
CA PRO A 115 13.81 0.45 18.78
C PRO A 115 14.43 -0.95 18.71
N ILE A 116 15.14 -1.23 17.62
CA ILE A 116 15.82 -2.50 17.35
C ILE A 116 17.32 -2.25 17.18
N GLY A 117 18.14 -3.10 17.81
CA GLY A 117 19.59 -3.06 17.72
C GLY A 117 20.24 -2.08 18.69
N ASN A 118 20.82 -2.58 19.78
CA ASN A 118 21.54 -1.76 20.75
C ASN A 118 22.92 -1.34 20.22
N THR A 119 23.25 -0.07 20.40
CA THR A 119 24.59 0.44 20.08
C THR A 119 25.53 0.26 21.27
N SER A 120 26.81 0.63 21.11
CA SER A 120 27.77 0.69 22.21
C SER A 120 27.32 1.58 23.39
N ALA A 121 26.50 2.60 23.14
CA ALA A 121 25.93 3.45 24.20
C ALA A 121 24.87 2.72 25.05
N ASP A 122 24.34 1.61 24.53
CA ASP A 122 23.23 0.85 25.10
C ASP A 122 23.66 -0.54 25.58
N GLY A 123 24.95 -0.88 25.45
CA GLY A 123 25.51 -2.18 25.83
C GLY A 123 25.57 -3.21 24.69
N GLY A 124 25.18 -2.87 23.47
CA GLY A 124 25.32 -3.72 22.28
C GLY A 124 26.50 -3.31 21.40
N SER A 125 26.58 -3.88 20.19
CA SER A 125 27.66 -3.61 19.22
C SER A 125 27.17 -3.09 17.88
N ARG A 126 25.86 -2.84 17.72
CA ARG A 126 25.30 -2.29 16.48
C ARG A 126 25.83 -0.87 16.22
N GLY A 127 26.00 -0.51 14.95
CA GLY A 127 26.42 0.82 14.50
C GLY A 127 25.32 1.87 14.61
N LYS A 128 24.05 1.44 14.51
CA LYS A 128 22.87 2.29 14.68
C LYS A 128 21.66 1.48 15.13
N ARG A 129 20.73 2.17 15.80
CA ARG A 129 19.36 1.68 16.04
C ARG A 129 18.51 1.84 14.80
N VAL A 130 17.56 0.93 14.62
CA VAL A 130 16.43 1.08 13.72
C VAL A 130 15.18 1.34 14.56
N LEU A 131 14.35 2.30 14.14
CA LEU A 131 13.06 2.60 14.76
C LEU A 131 11.95 2.22 13.78
N VAL A 132 10.90 1.58 14.31
CA VAL A 132 9.65 1.28 13.61
C VAL A 132 8.46 1.69 14.47
N GLY A 133 7.33 1.99 13.83
CA GLY A 133 6.13 2.44 14.53
C GLY A 133 6.14 3.93 14.85
N GLY A 134 5.29 4.35 15.79
CA GLY A 134 5.16 5.74 16.24
C GLY A 134 4.07 6.53 15.52
N GLU A 135 3.44 5.94 14.50
CA GLU A 135 2.41 6.59 13.69
C GLU A 135 1.20 6.99 14.53
N LYS A 136 0.65 8.15 14.20
CA LYS A 136 -0.64 8.64 14.73
C LYS A 136 -1.71 8.68 13.64
N ALA A 137 -1.41 8.04 12.51
CA ALA A 137 -2.12 8.15 11.25
C ALA A 137 -1.98 6.88 10.42
N LEU A 138 -2.79 6.78 9.37
CA LEU A 138 -2.52 5.85 8.28
C LEU A 138 -1.18 6.20 7.59
N PRO A 139 -0.46 5.21 7.03
CA PRO A 139 0.86 5.41 6.43
C PRO A 139 0.77 6.37 5.24
N PHE A 140 1.67 7.36 5.19
CA PHE A 140 1.74 8.38 4.13
C PHE A 140 0.53 9.34 4.05
N PHE A 141 -0.37 9.36 5.04
CA PHE A 141 -1.49 10.30 5.07
C PHE A 141 -1.05 11.65 5.68
N PRO A 142 -1.64 12.77 5.23
CA PRO A 142 -1.26 14.13 5.68
C PRO A 142 -1.81 14.48 7.07
N ASP A 143 -2.61 13.61 7.65
CA ASP A 143 -3.38 13.85 8.87
C ASP A 143 -2.49 13.87 10.13
N ALA A 144 -1.34 13.16 10.13
CA ALA A 144 -0.25 13.33 11.08
C ALA A 144 1.09 12.91 10.45
N PRO A 145 2.24 13.48 10.89
CA PRO A 145 3.55 13.04 10.41
C PRO A 145 3.81 11.56 10.72
N MET A 146 4.33 10.84 9.73
CA MET A 146 4.90 9.52 9.93
C MET A 146 6.31 9.70 10.54
N PRO A 147 6.57 9.25 11.79
CA PRO A 147 7.83 9.58 12.46
C PRO A 147 9.00 8.72 11.98
N ASN A 148 8.73 7.46 11.62
CA ASN A 148 9.73 6.49 11.19
C ASN A 148 9.38 5.98 9.81
N ARG A 149 10.35 5.92 8.90
CA ARG A 149 10.14 5.32 7.57
C ARG A 149 10.04 3.81 7.67
N ASN A 150 9.49 3.19 6.63
CA ASN A 150 9.56 1.74 6.46
C ASN A 150 11.03 1.27 6.40
N GLN A 151 11.29 0.13 7.04
CA GLN A 151 12.61 -0.48 7.15
C GLN A 151 12.64 -1.81 6.39
N VAL A 152 13.78 -2.14 5.79
CA VAL A 152 13.94 -3.41 5.07
C VAL A 152 15.02 -4.26 5.69
N THR A 153 14.64 -5.46 6.10
CA THR A 153 15.57 -6.53 6.49
C THR A 153 15.75 -7.50 5.33
N ILE A 154 17.00 -7.86 5.01
CA ILE A 154 17.30 -8.79 3.90
C ILE A 154 17.69 -10.16 4.45
N ASP A 155 17.04 -11.19 3.91
CA ASP A 155 17.21 -12.58 4.35
C ASP A 155 18.61 -13.14 4.07
N VAL A 156 19.12 -13.88 5.04
CA VAL A 156 20.33 -14.71 5.02
C VAL A 156 19.96 -16.08 5.60
N PHE A 157 20.61 -17.14 5.13
CA PHE A 157 20.35 -18.50 5.61
C PHE A 157 21.61 -19.10 6.22
N ASP A 158 21.45 -19.90 7.27
CA ASP A 158 22.55 -20.57 7.96
C ASP A 158 23.15 -21.74 7.17
N MET A 159 22.54 -22.10 6.05
CA MET A 159 23.05 -23.07 5.10
C MET A 159 22.63 -22.72 3.68
N ARG A 160 23.38 -23.23 2.70
CA ARG A 160 22.99 -23.14 1.30
C ARG A 160 21.64 -23.82 1.07
N ILE A 161 20.68 -23.06 0.54
CA ILE A 161 19.33 -23.53 0.17
C ILE A 161 19.07 -23.36 -1.33
N GLY A 162 18.02 -24.04 -1.83
CA GLY A 162 17.52 -23.80 -3.17
C GLY A 162 16.75 -22.48 -3.23
N LEU A 163 17.18 -21.56 -4.09
CA LEU A 163 16.47 -20.30 -4.36
C LEU A 163 16.06 -20.20 -5.82
N ALA A 164 15.00 -19.43 -6.08
CA ALA A 164 14.61 -19.05 -7.43
C ALA A 164 15.82 -18.42 -8.16
N LYS A 165 16.01 -18.76 -9.45
CA LYS A 165 17.18 -18.33 -10.22
C LYS A 165 17.41 -16.82 -10.14
N ALA A 166 16.35 -16.03 -10.32
CA ALA A 166 16.40 -14.57 -10.29
C ALA A 166 16.92 -14.01 -8.96
N VAL A 167 16.65 -14.69 -7.84
CA VAL A 167 17.23 -14.33 -6.54
C VAL A 167 18.66 -14.84 -6.43
N LYS A 168 18.85 -16.14 -6.70
CA LYS A 168 20.08 -16.89 -6.43
C LYS A 168 21.31 -16.27 -7.12
N GLU A 169 21.17 -15.78 -8.35
CA GLU A 169 22.27 -15.17 -9.10
C GLU A 169 22.85 -13.93 -8.41
N ASN A 170 22.10 -13.29 -7.49
CA ASN A 170 22.60 -12.18 -6.69
C ASN A 170 23.41 -12.63 -5.47
N TYR A 171 23.50 -13.91 -5.16
CA TYR A 171 24.10 -14.43 -3.92
C TYR A 171 25.01 -15.64 -4.11
N ASP A 172 25.08 -16.22 -5.31
CA ASP A 172 25.69 -17.53 -5.56
C ASP A 172 27.09 -17.70 -4.94
N GLU A 173 27.88 -16.63 -4.88
CA GLU A 173 29.25 -16.63 -4.34
C GLU A 173 29.35 -16.51 -2.81
N VAL A 174 28.27 -16.11 -2.13
CA VAL A 174 28.22 -15.93 -0.66
C VAL A 174 27.26 -16.89 0.06
N MET A 175 26.44 -17.65 -0.66
CA MET A 175 25.42 -18.55 -0.08
C MET A 175 25.96 -19.67 0.84
N ASP A 176 27.27 -19.91 0.86
CA ASP A 176 27.92 -20.86 1.76
C ASP A 176 28.58 -20.20 2.98
N SER A 177 28.53 -18.87 3.10
CA SER A 177 29.04 -18.09 4.24
C SER A 177 28.00 -17.05 4.69
N PRO A 178 27.24 -17.34 5.76
CA PRO A 178 26.21 -16.43 6.26
C PRO A 178 26.75 -15.04 6.61
N GLY A 179 27.96 -14.95 7.17
CA GLY A 179 28.61 -13.66 7.45
C GLY A 179 28.91 -12.84 6.19
N GLU A 180 29.48 -13.45 5.16
CA GLU A 180 29.75 -12.75 3.89
C GLU A 180 28.46 -12.42 3.12
N TRP A 181 27.43 -13.26 3.25
CA TRP A 181 26.10 -12.96 2.71
C TRP A 181 25.50 -11.73 3.40
N ALA A 182 25.53 -11.68 4.73
CA ALA A 182 25.06 -10.53 5.48
C ALA A 182 25.82 -9.24 5.11
N LYS A 183 27.16 -9.30 4.99
CA LYS A 183 27.96 -8.16 4.51
C LYS A 183 27.54 -7.71 3.13
N LYS A 184 27.35 -8.64 2.20
CA LYS A 184 26.90 -8.31 0.85
C LYS A 184 25.54 -7.60 0.86
N ASN A 185 24.60 -8.08 1.68
CA ASN A 185 23.28 -7.45 1.86
C ASN A 185 23.40 -6.00 2.34
N VAL A 186 24.27 -5.73 3.31
CA VAL A 186 24.49 -4.37 3.82
C VAL A 186 25.22 -3.50 2.80
N GLU A 187 26.40 -3.93 2.34
CA GLU A 187 27.30 -3.12 1.52
C GLU A 187 26.83 -2.88 0.08
N LYS A 188 26.15 -3.88 -0.51
CA LYS A 188 25.73 -3.83 -1.92
C LYS A 188 24.26 -3.56 -2.09
N PHE A 189 23.43 -4.06 -1.17
CA PHE A 189 21.97 -4.03 -1.32
C PHE A 189 21.28 -3.09 -0.31
N ASN A 190 22.07 -2.35 0.48
CA ASN A 190 21.60 -1.31 1.39
C ASN A 190 20.52 -1.82 2.36
N ALA A 191 20.74 -3.00 2.92
CA ALA A 191 19.89 -3.55 3.97
C ALA A 191 19.86 -2.62 5.19
N ASP A 192 18.67 -2.33 5.74
CA ASP A 192 18.55 -1.60 7.01
C ASP A 192 18.82 -2.52 8.20
N MET A 193 18.53 -3.80 8.02
CA MET A 193 18.67 -4.89 8.99
C MET A 193 18.99 -6.20 8.24
N ILE A 194 19.39 -7.24 8.98
CA ILE A 194 19.54 -8.61 8.46
C ILE A 194 18.57 -9.56 9.16
N THR A 195 17.91 -10.43 8.40
CA THR A 195 17.19 -11.57 8.97
C THR A 195 18.00 -12.82 8.73
N ILE A 196 18.48 -13.47 9.79
CA ILE A 196 19.13 -14.78 9.68
C ILE A 196 18.11 -15.88 9.95
N HIS A 197 17.89 -16.76 8.97
CA HIS A 197 17.03 -17.93 9.08
C HIS A 197 17.87 -19.17 9.39
N LEU A 198 17.66 -19.76 10.56
CA LEU A 198 18.34 -20.97 11.04
C LEU A 198 17.69 -22.25 10.46
N ILE A 199 17.50 -22.33 9.15
CA ILE A 199 16.76 -23.42 8.48
C ILE A 199 17.44 -24.78 8.67
N SER A 200 18.76 -24.81 8.86
CA SER A 200 19.46 -26.07 9.11
C SER A 200 19.00 -26.78 10.39
N THR A 201 18.32 -26.09 11.31
CA THR A 201 17.81 -26.71 12.54
C THR A 201 16.61 -27.60 12.29
N ASP A 202 15.90 -27.51 11.16
CA ASP A 202 14.75 -28.39 10.89
C ASP A 202 15.17 -29.88 11.02
N PRO A 203 14.49 -30.68 11.87
CA PRO A 203 14.73 -32.11 12.00
C PRO A 203 14.59 -32.90 10.69
N LEU A 204 13.87 -32.36 9.70
CA LEU A 204 13.69 -32.97 8.38
C LEU A 204 14.75 -32.52 7.36
N VAL A 205 15.62 -31.56 7.70
CA VAL A 205 16.64 -31.01 6.79
C VAL A 205 18.04 -31.46 7.22
N LYS A 206 18.60 -30.84 8.27
CA LYS A 206 19.94 -31.17 8.80
C LYS A 206 19.92 -31.48 10.29
N ASP A 207 18.84 -31.15 10.98
CA ASP A 207 18.69 -31.31 12.43
C ASP A 207 19.85 -30.67 13.23
N THR A 208 20.44 -29.58 12.73
CA THR A 208 21.56 -28.89 13.39
C THR A 208 21.22 -28.58 14.85
N PRO A 209 22.10 -28.90 15.83
CA PRO A 209 21.83 -28.62 17.23
C PRO A 209 21.73 -27.11 17.51
N PRO A 210 20.85 -26.66 18.44
CA PRO A 210 20.70 -25.25 18.83
C PRO A 210 22.03 -24.52 19.12
N LYS A 211 22.94 -25.18 19.83
CA LYS A 211 24.27 -24.64 20.17
C LYS A 211 25.15 -24.39 18.95
N GLU A 212 24.99 -25.21 17.91
CA GLU A 212 25.74 -25.05 16.66
C GLU A 212 25.12 -23.97 15.78
N ALA A 213 23.79 -23.96 15.63
CA ALA A 213 23.07 -22.93 14.88
C ALA A 213 23.30 -21.51 15.44
N ALA A 214 23.39 -21.37 16.77
CA ALA A 214 23.69 -20.10 17.42
C ALA A 214 25.07 -19.53 17.04
N LYS A 215 26.04 -20.36 16.64
CA LYS A 215 27.34 -19.83 16.16
C LYS A 215 27.20 -19.04 14.86
N THR A 216 26.24 -19.40 14.01
CA THR A 216 25.94 -18.64 12.80
C THR A 216 25.39 -17.25 13.14
N VAL A 217 24.61 -17.13 14.21
CA VAL A 217 24.14 -15.83 14.70
C VAL A 217 25.33 -14.98 15.15
N GLU A 218 26.28 -15.55 15.89
CA GLU A 218 27.52 -14.88 16.29
C GLU A 218 28.36 -14.44 15.08
N GLU A 219 28.49 -15.30 14.05
CA GLU A 219 29.17 -14.96 12.79
C GLU A 219 28.53 -13.74 12.12
N VAL A 220 27.20 -13.71 11.99
CA VAL A 220 26.50 -12.58 11.37
C VAL A 220 26.61 -11.31 12.24
N LEU A 221 26.48 -11.43 13.56
CA LEU A 221 26.66 -10.31 14.49
C LEU A 221 28.04 -9.65 14.37
N GLN A 222 29.09 -10.44 14.15
CA GLN A 222 30.46 -9.96 13.95
C GLN A 222 30.69 -9.43 12.52
N ALA A 223 29.92 -9.89 11.55
CA ALA A 223 30.08 -9.54 10.14
C ALA A 223 29.46 -8.18 9.79
N VAL A 224 28.39 -7.77 10.46
CA VAL A 224 27.65 -6.52 10.16
C VAL A 224 27.32 -5.72 11.41
N ASP A 225 27.19 -4.41 11.24
CA ASP A 225 26.85 -3.45 12.30
C ASP A 225 25.36 -3.05 12.32
N VAL A 226 24.55 -3.51 11.36
CA VAL A 226 23.09 -3.28 11.35
C VAL A 226 22.37 -4.19 12.36
N PRO A 227 21.14 -3.83 12.81
CA PRO A 227 20.33 -4.69 13.66
C PRO A 227 19.94 -6.00 12.97
N ILE A 228 19.63 -7.03 13.79
CA ILE A 228 19.38 -8.40 13.31
C ILE A 228 18.03 -8.92 13.81
N ALA A 229 17.28 -9.55 12.92
CA ALA A 229 16.18 -10.46 13.25
C ALA A 229 16.67 -11.91 13.15
N ILE A 230 16.28 -12.76 14.11
CA ILE A 230 16.71 -14.15 14.19
C ILE A 230 15.51 -15.07 14.03
N GLY A 231 15.46 -15.78 12.90
CA GLY A 231 14.43 -16.74 12.54
C GLY A 231 14.83 -18.18 12.83
N GLY A 232 13.90 -18.97 13.36
CA GLY A 232 14.03 -20.42 13.46
C GLY A 232 13.79 -21.14 12.13
N SER A 233 13.57 -22.45 12.22
CA SER A 233 13.22 -23.30 11.06
C SER A 233 11.70 -23.34 10.78
N GLY A 234 10.89 -22.83 11.70
CA GLY A 234 9.44 -22.99 11.72
C GLY A 234 8.99 -24.25 12.47
N ASN A 235 9.90 -25.01 13.08
CA ASN A 235 9.56 -26.24 13.80
C ASN A 235 9.08 -25.93 15.23
N PRO A 236 7.83 -26.28 15.60
CA PRO A 236 7.28 -25.84 16.89
C PRO A 236 7.95 -26.39 18.13
N GLN A 237 8.59 -27.55 18.02
CA GLN A 237 9.26 -28.20 19.14
C GLN A 237 10.70 -27.73 19.28
N LYS A 238 11.37 -27.47 18.16
CA LYS A 238 12.80 -27.15 18.14
C LYS A 238 13.10 -25.65 18.19
N ASP A 239 12.26 -24.83 17.57
CA ASP A 239 12.50 -23.38 17.50
C ASP A 239 12.61 -22.70 18.87
N PRO A 240 11.81 -23.03 19.91
CA PRO A 240 11.98 -22.40 21.23
C PRO A 240 13.39 -22.61 21.82
N GLU A 241 13.97 -23.80 21.67
CA GLU A 241 15.32 -24.10 22.14
C GLU A 241 16.39 -23.40 21.30
N VAL A 242 16.20 -23.39 19.98
CA VAL A 242 17.09 -22.70 19.02
C VAL A 242 17.12 -21.19 19.30
N LEU A 243 15.95 -20.56 19.41
CA LEU A 243 15.84 -19.12 19.65
C LEU A 243 16.32 -18.74 21.04
N ALA A 244 16.10 -19.57 22.07
CA ALA A 244 16.66 -19.33 23.40
C ALA A 244 18.19 -19.35 23.38
N ARG A 245 18.80 -20.27 22.62
CA ARG A 245 20.25 -20.34 22.50
C ARG A 245 20.82 -19.23 21.62
N ALA A 246 20.11 -18.83 20.58
CA ALA A 246 20.46 -17.69 19.75
C ALA A 246 20.37 -16.36 20.51
N ALA A 247 19.36 -16.20 21.36
CA ALA A 247 19.24 -15.05 22.26
C ALA A 247 20.42 -14.95 23.24
N GLU A 248 20.84 -16.08 23.82
CA GLU A 248 21.98 -16.09 24.75
C GLU A 248 23.29 -15.60 24.11
N VAL A 249 23.59 -16.02 22.87
CA VAL A 249 24.82 -15.59 22.19
C VAL A 249 24.74 -14.16 21.67
N ALA A 250 23.53 -13.63 21.50
CA ALA A 250 23.26 -12.27 21.04
C ALA A 250 22.97 -11.30 22.19
N GLU A 251 23.20 -11.70 23.45
CA GLU A 251 22.81 -10.94 24.65
C GLU A 251 23.19 -9.46 24.56
N GLY A 252 22.22 -8.59 24.85
CA GLY A 252 22.42 -7.14 24.85
C GLY A 252 22.42 -6.48 23.47
N GLU A 253 22.37 -7.24 22.37
CA GLU A 253 22.32 -6.69 21.00
C GLU A 253 20.95 -6.16 20.59
N ARG A 254 19.89 -6.46 21.38
CA ARG A 254 18.49 -6.13 21.07
C ARG A 254 18.06 -6.57 19.68
N CYS A 255 18.24 -7.86 19.42
CA CYS A 255 17.75 -8.53 18.22
C CYS A 255 16.22 -8.69 18.26
N LEU A 256 15.61 -8.92 17.10
CA LEU A 256 14.20 -9.32 16.99
C LEU A 256 14.09 -10.84 16.87
N LEU A 257 13.51 -11.53 17.86
CA LEU A 257 13.30 -12.98 17.81
C LEU A 257 12.04 -13.32 16.98
N ALA A 258 12.23 -13.96 15.83
CA ALA A 258 11.20 -14.39 14.90
C ALA A 258 10.97 -15.92 15.01
N SER A 259 9.90 -16.38 15.65
CA SER A 259 8.78 -15.61 16.20
C SER A 259 8.11 -16.32 17.37
N ALA A 260 7.46 -15.56 18.25
CA ALA A 260 6.48 -16.09 19.19
C ALA A 260 5.13 -16.28 18.49
N SER A 261 4.42 -17.37 18.77
CA SER A 261 3.12 -17.68 18.18
C SER A 261 2.27 -18.56 19.11
N LEU A 262 0.95 -18.56 18.91
CA LEU A 262 0.03 -19.44 19.64
C LEU A 262 0.23 -20.94 19.36
N ASN A 263 0.84 -21.28 18.23
CA ASN A 263 1.22 -22.66 17.89
C ASN A 263 2.68 -23.02 18.28
N LEU A 264 3.41 -22.06 18.85
CA LEU A 264 4.77 -22.22 19.39
C LEU A 264 4.71 -22.04 20.91
N ASP A 265 5.80 -22.37 21.60
CA ASP A 265 5.97 -21.96 23.00
C ASP A 265 6.33 -20.46 23.08
N TYR A 266 5.33 -19.60 22.88
CA TYR A 266 5.49 -18.15 22.96
C TYR A 266 6.06 -17.69 24.31
N ALA A 267 5.80 -18.43 25.39
CA ALA A 267 6.26 -18.09 26.73
C ALA A 267 7.77 -18.32 26.86
N ALA A 268 8.28 -19.44 26.35
CA ALA A 268 9.71 -19.71 26.32
C ALA A 268 10.48 -18.69 25.46
N ILE A 269 9.92 -18.30 24.30
CA ILE A 269 10.53 -17.29 23.42
C ILE A 269 10.54 -15.91 24.10
N ALA A 270 9.43 -15.52 24.74
CA ALA A 270 9.35 -14.27 25.49
C ALA A 270 10.30 -14.26 26.70
N GLU A 271 10.42 -15.37 27.43
CA GLU A 271 11.38 -15.51 28.53
C GLU A 271 12.82 -15.32 28.04
N ALA A 272 13.19 -15.98 26.95
CA ALA A 272 14.51 -15.81 26.33
C ALA A 272 14.76 -14.36 25.89
N ALA A 273 13.76 -13.73 25.26
CA ALA A 273 13.87 -12.35 24.81
C ALA A 273 14.12 -11.40 25.98
N LEU A 274 13.35 -11.50 27.06
CA LEU A 274 13.52 -10.63 28.22
C LEU A 274 14.82 -10.89 28.97
N LYS A 275 15.21 -12.16 29.09
CA LYS A 275 16.43 -12.56 29.79
C LYS A 275 17.68 -11.99 29.14
N TYR A 276 17.73 -11.95 27.80
CA TYR A 276 18.92 -11.56 27.04
C TYR A 276 18.78 -10.20 26.32
N ASP A 277 17.79 -9.40 26.71
CA ASP A 277 17.54 -8.05 26.22
C ASP A 277 17.22 -7.97 24.72
N HIS A 278 16.16 -8.66 24.27
CA HIS A 278 15.67 -8.70 22.88
C HIS A 278 14.20 -8.33 22.74
N ASP A 279 13.79 -8.13 21.49
CA ASP A 279 12.42 -7.89 21.07
C ASP A 279 11.78 -9.19 20.54
N VAL A 280 10.44 -9.23 20.50
CA VAL A 280 9.65 -10.39 20.11
C VAL A 280 8.81 -10.07 18.88
N LEU A 281 8.95 -10.89 17.83
CA LEU A 281 8.00 -10.90 16.73
C LEU A 281 6.76 -11.74 17.12
N SER A 282 5.60 -11.10 17.18
CA SER A 282 4.31 -11.70 17.50
C SER A 282 3.60 -12.14 16.23
N TRP A 283 3.81 -13.39 15.83
CA TRP A 283 3.32 -13.92 14.57
C TRP A 283 1.97 -14.63 14.72
N THR A 284 1.03 -14.33 13.82
CA THR A 284 -0.27 -15.02 13.71
C THR A 284 -0.68 -15.26 12.26
N GLN A 285 -1.62 -16.18 12.04
CA GLN A 285 -2.06 -16.59 10.70
C GLN A 285 -3.31 -15.84 10.24
N LEU A 286 -3.14 -14.62 9.71
CA LEU A 286 -4.21 -13.84 9.06
C LEU A 286 -5.48 -13.67 9.91
N ASP A 287 -5.35 -13.62 11.24
CA ASP A 287 -6.49 -13.50 12.16
C ASP A 287 -6.24 -12.43 13.23
N MET A 288 -7.01 -11.35 13.14
CA MET A 288 -6.92 -10.21 14.06
C MET A 288 -7.22 -10.60 15.53
N ASN A 289 -8.11 -11.56 15.78
CA ASN A 289 -8.45 -11.95 17.15
C ASN A 289 -7.31 -12.75 17.79
N ALA A 290 -6.68 -13.64 17.02
CA ALA A 290 -5.47 -14.35 17.41
C ALA A 290 -4.33 -13.35 17.68
N GLN A 291 -4.19 -12.31 16.86
CA GLN A 291 -3.19 -11.26 17.08
C GLN A 291 -3.42 -10.56 18.42
N LYS A 292 -4.66 -10.14 18.70
CA LYS A 292 -5.04 -9.55 20.00
C LYS A 292 -4.75 -10.50 21.17
N GLU A 293 -5.10 -11.77 21.02
CA GLU A 293 -4.85 -12.77 22.04
C GLU A 293 -3.36 -12.94 22.32
N LEU A 294 -2.54 -13.10 21.28
CA LEU A 294 -1.10 -13.28 21.42
C LEU A 294 -0.44 -12.04 22.04
N ASN A 295 -0.77 -10.84 21.57
CA ASN A 295 -0.26 -9.58 22.14
C ASN A 295 -0.64 -9.45 23.63
N ARG A 296 -1.90 -9.75 23.99
CA ARG A 296 -2.35 -9.76 25.39
C ARG A 296 -1.56 -10.76 26.22
N LYS A 297 -1.31 -11.98 25.70
CA LYS A 297 -0.53 -13.01 26.40
C LYS A 297 0.92 -12.56 26.62
N LEU A 298 1.58 -12.04 25.58
CA LEU A 298 2.94 -11.51 25.69
C LEU A 298 3.04 -10.40 26.74
N MET A 299 2.10 -9.45 26.74
CA MET A 299 2.10 -8.36 27.72
C MET A 299 1.73 -8.81 29.14
N LYS A 300 0.65 -9.59 29.31
CA LYS A 300 0.05 -9.85 30.63
C LYS A 300 0.56 -11.12 31.31
N GLN A 301 0.96 -12.12 30.53
CA GLN A 301 1.47 -13.40 31.07
C GLN A 301 3.00 -13.42 31.08
N CYS A 302 3.62 -12.94 29.99
CA CYS A 302 5.07 -12.96 29.84
C CYS A 302 5.75 -11.66 30.29
N ASN A 303 4.99 -10.60 30.58
CA ASN A 303 5.48 -9.27 30.97
C ASN A 303 6.40 -8.63 29.91
N VAL A 304 6.18 -8.94 28.62
CA VAL A 304 6.93 -8.29 27.54
C VAL A 304 6.55 -6.80 27.49
N PRO A 305 7.52 -5.88 27.61
CA PRO A 305 7.28 -4.45 27.45
C PRO A 305 6.71 -4.13 26.08
N ARG A 306 5.88 -3.08 26.00
CA ARG A 306 5.21 -2.72 24.75
C ARG A 306 6.18 -2.33 23.65
N ASP A 307 7.25 -1.63 24.01
CA ASP A 307 8.34 -1.19 23.12
C ASP A 307 9.26 -2.33 22.66
N ARG A 308 8.82 -3.60 22.79
CA ARG A 308 9.55 -4.81 22.42
C ARG A 308 8.69 -5.81 21.62
N ILE A 309 7.53 -5.39 21.14
CA ILE A 309 6.61 -6.25 20.37
C ILE A 309 6.44 -5.66 18.97
N ILE A 310 6.71 -6.49 17.96
CA ILE A 310 6.39 -6.21 16.56
C ILE A 310 5.44 -7.31 16.08
N MET A 311 4.30 -6.96 15.49
CA MET A 311 3.33 -7.94 15.00
C MET A 311 3.72 -8.46 13.62
N ASP A 312 3.50 -9.73 13.35
CA ASP A 312 3.45 -10.27 11.99
C ASP A 312 2.09 -10.97 11.78
N PRO A 313 1.11 -10.26 11.21
CA PRO A 313 -0.22 -10.84 10.94
C PRO A 313 -0.26 -11.83 9.78
N THR A 314 0.91 -12.34 9.32
CA THR A 314 1.15 -13.12 8.12
C THR A 314 0.98 -12.33 6.82
N THR A 315 2.01 -12.38 5.98
CA THR A 315 1.96 -11.90 4.60
C THR A 315 1.54 -13.00 3.64
N ALA A 316 0.54 -12.71 2.82
CA ALA A 316 0.20 -13.50 1.64
C ALA A 316 0.71 -12.81 0.37
N ALA A 317 1.30 -13.57 -0.54
CA ALA A 317 1.87 -13.04 -1.77
C ALA A 317 0.77 -12.59 -2.75
N LEU A 318 1.13 -11.67 -3.67
CA LEU A 318 0.30 -11.30 -4.81
C LEU A 318 -0.26 -12.55 -5.52
N GLY A 319 -1.57 -12.58 -5.76
CA GLY A 319 -2.25 -13.72 -6.40
C GLY A 319 -2.53 -14.93 -5.49
N TYR A 320 -2.03 -14.94 -4.26
CA TYR A 320 -2.17 -16.04 -3.29
C TYR A 320 -2.73 -15.56 -1.95
N GLY A 321 -3.70 -14.63 -1.98
CA GLY A 321 -4.40 -14.11 -0.80
C GLY A 321 -3.91 -12.75 -0.29
N LEU A 322 -3.17 -11.98 -1.09
CA LEU A 322 -2.71 -10.63 -0.75
C LEU A 322 -3.85 -9.69 -0.33
N ASP A 323 -5.03 -9.82 -0.93
CA ASP A 323 -6.24 -9.09 -0.58
C ASP A 323 -6.72 -9.35 0.86
N TYR A 324 -6.65 -10.61 1.31
CA TYR A 324 -6.92 -10.98 2.69
C TYR A 324 -5.87 -10.42 3.65
N ALA A 325 -4.58 -10.53 3.29
CA ALA A 325 -3.49 -9.98 4.10
C ALA A 325 -3.60 -8.44 4.23
N TYR A 326 -3.81 -7.75 3.10
CA TYR A 326 -4.03 -6.30 3.04
C TYR A 326 -5.19 -5.90 3.96
N THR A 327 -6.37 -6.52 3.78
CA THR A 327 -7.56 -6.17 4.56
C THR A 327 -7.36 -6.46 6.05
N ASN A 328 -6.70 -7.55 6.41
CA ASN A 328 -6.42 -7.87 7.80
C ASN A 328 -5.47 -6.84 8.44
N MET A 329 -4.38 -6.48 7.75
CA MET A 329 -3.39 -5.50 8.24
C MET A 329 -3.97 -4.08 8.31
N GLU A 330 -4.75 -3.65 7.31
CA GLU A 330 -5.42 -2.35 7.33
C GLU A 330 -6.43 -2.27 8.48
N ARG A 331 -7.21 -3.33 8.72
CA ARG A 331 -8.13 -3.41 9.88
C ARG A 331 -7.38 -3.36 11.21
N ILE A 332 -6.23 -4.03 11.32
CA ILE A 332 -5.37 -3.96 12.50
C ILE A 332 -4.90 -2.53 12.73
N ARG A 333 -4.38 -1.86 11.69
CA ARG A 333 -3.89 -0.48 11.78
C ARG A 333 -5.01 0.48 12.17
N LEU A 334 -6.18 0.38 11.54
CA LEU A 334 -7.35 1.20 11.87
C LEU A 334 -7.81 0.97 13.31
N ALA A 335 -7.98 -0.28 13.73
CA ALA A 335 -8.42 -0.61 15.09
C ALA A 335 -7.43 -0.08 16.14
N ALA A 336 -6.13 -0.21 15.88
CA ALA A 336 -5.09 0.36 16.72
C ALA A 336 -5.28 1.88 16.88
N LEU A 337 -5.27 2.63 15.77
CA LEU A 337 -5.46 4.09 15.78
C LEU A 337 -6.77 4.49 16.48
N MET A 338 -7.83 3.71 16.34
CA MET A 338 -9.15 3.95 16.95
C MET A 338 -9.28 3.53 18.42
N GLY A 339 -8.21 3.02 19.05
CA GLY A 339 -8.17 2.77 20.50
C GLY A 339 -8.07 1.33 20.94
N ASP A 340 -7.89 0.38 20.02
CA ASP A 340 -7.62 -1.01 20.39
C ASP A 340 -6.16 -1.19 20.84
N ASP A 341 -5.93 -0.99 22.13
CA ASP A 341 -4.60 -1.02 22.75
C ASP A 341 -3.88 -2.38 22.64
N GLU A 342 -4.58 -3.45 22.25
CA GLU A 342 -3.98 -4.75 21.98
C GLU A 342 -3.36 -4.84 20.59
N LEU A 343 -3.58 -3.85 19.73
CA LEU A 343 -3.11 -3.78 18.35
C LEU A 343 -2.20 -2.57 18.07
N THR A 344 -1.90 -1.74 19.06
CA THR A 344 -1.06 -0.53 18.93
C THR A 344 0.44 -0.86 18.87
N PHE A 345 0.82 -1.79 18.00
CA PHE A 345 2.19 -2.21 17.75
C PHE A 345 2.55 -2.03 16.27
N PRO A 346 3.83 -1.89 15.93
CA PRO A 346 4.27 -1.88 14.55
C PRO A 346 4.05 -3.27 13.92
N MET A 347 3.91 -3.31 12.60
CA MET A 347 3.68 -4.53 11.82
C MET A 347 4.88 -4.86 10.92
N SER A 348 5.19 -6.14 10.77
CA SER A 348 6.14 -6.64 9.79
C SER A 348 5.45 -7.46 8.69
N SER A 349 6.09 -7.47 7.53
CA SER A 349 5.70 -8.27 6.38
C SER A 349 6.82 -9.24 5.97
N GLY A 350 6.53 -10.54 6.01
CA GLY A 350 7.31 -11.58 5.33
C GLY A 350 7.18 -11.52 3.80
N THR A 351 7.62 -10.43 3.18
CA THR A 351 7.45 -10.16 1.74
C THR A 351 8.17 -11.17 0.86
N THR A 352 9.22 -11.81 1.36
CA THR A 352 9.90 -12.96 0.75
C THR A 352 8.93 -14.08 0.34
N ASN A 353 7.75 -14.19 0.97
CA ASN A 353 6.69 -15.13 0.55
C ASN A 353 6.28 -14.98 -0.92
N ALA A 354 6.52 -13.82 -1.54
CA ALA A 354 6.35 -13.63 -2.98
C ALA A 354 7.13 -14.65 -3.83
N TRP A 355 8.28 -15.13 -3.34
CA TRP A 355 9.10 -16.15 -4.00
C TRP A 355 8.52 -17.57 -3.91
N GLY A 356 7.47 -17.78 -3.11
CA GLY A 356 6.66 -19.00 -3.09
C GLY A 356 5.61 -19.08 -4.21
N ALA A 357 5.20 -17.94 -4.78
CA ALA A 357 4.28 -17.89 -5.92
C ALA A 357 4.92 -18.53 -7.15
N ARG A 358 4.19 -19.37 -7.89
CA ARG A 358 4.74 -20.03 -9.09
C ARG A 358 5.18 -19.02 -10.14
N GLU A 359 4.44 -17.94 -10.23
CA GLU A 359 4.63 -16.81 -11.10
C GLU A 359 5.95 -16.09 -10.78
N SER A 360 6.50 -16.14 -9.57
CA SER A 360 7.77 -15.43 -9.33
C SER A 360 8.99 -16.15 -9.89
N TRP A 361 8.92 -17.47 -10.17
CA TRP A 361 10.13 -18.25 -10.51
C TRP A 361 9.99 -19.24 -11.68
N MET A 362 8.78 -19.66 -12.04
CA MET A 362 8.57 -20.55 -13.19
C MET A 362 8.88 -19.83 -14.50
N VAL A 363 9.45 -20.56 -15.46
CA VAL A 363 9.80 -20.04 -16.79
C VAL A 363 8.55 -19.64 -17.60
N GLY A 364 7.42 -20.30 -17.33
CA GLY A 364 6.12 -20.00 -17.92
C GLY A 364 5.05 -20.81 -17.22
N SER A 365 3.80 -20.67 -17.67
CA SER A 365 2.67 -21.36 -17.06
C SER A 365 2.81 -22.88 -17.11
N PRO A 366 2.42 -23.62 -16.05
CA PRO A 366 2.25 -25.06 -16.13
C PRO A 366 1.06 -25.49 -17.00
N LEU A 367 0.17 -24.56 -17.36
CA LEU A 367 -1.02 -24.82 -18.15
C LEU A 367 -0.76 -24.53 -19.63
N LYS A 368 -1.05 -25.50 -20.51
CA LYS A 368 -0.77 -25.39 -21.95
C LYS A 368 -1.55 -24.27 -22.66
N GLU A 369 -2.75 -23.96 -22.16
CA GLU A 369 -3.68 -23.00 -22.76
C GLU A 369 -3.50 -21.58 -22.21
N ASP A 370 -2.57 -21.39 -21.28
CA ASP A 370 -2.37 -20.11 -20.61
C ASP A 370 -1.50 -19.16 -21.45
N SER A 371 -1.60 -17.88 -21.11
CA SER A 371 -0.81 -16.81 -21.69
C SER A 371 0.68 -16.97 -21.40
N ASP A 372 1.50 -16.38 -22.28
CA ASP A 372 2.91 -16.19 -21.98
C ASP A 372 3.05 -15.20 -20.82
N TRP A 373 3.60 -15.66 -19.71
CA TRP A 373 3.85 -14.82 -18.53
C TRP A 373 5.07 -13.90 -18.71
N GLY A 374 5.84 -14.07 -19.78
CA GLY A 374 7.06 -13.30 -20.02
C GLY A 374 8.20 -13.66 -19.06
N PRO A 375 9.33 -12.92 -19.13
CA PRO A 375 10.56 -13.31 -18.46
C PRO A 375 10.44 -13.23 -16.93
N ARG A 376 10.80 -14.33 -16.26
CA ARG A 376 10.77 -14.43 -14.79
C ARG A 376 11.76 -13.50 -14.09
N GLU A 377 12.81 -13.10 -14.79
CA GLU A 377 13.85 -12.18 -14.30
C GLU A 377 13.29 -10.78 -14.01
N TYR A 378 12.21 -10.38 -14.69
CA TYR A 378 11.45 -9.17 -14.36
C TYR A 378 10.27 -9.47 -13.44
N ARG A 379 9.56 -10.57 -13.72
CA ARG A 379 8.30 -10.90 -13.05
C ARG A 379 8.47 -11.29 -11.58
N GLY A 380 9.54 -12.01 -11.25
CA GLY A 380 9.88 -12.38 -9.87
C GLY A 380 10.05 -11.17 -8.95
N PRO A 381 10.96 -10.24 -9.29
CA PRO A 381 11.13 -9.01 -8.52
C PRO A 381 9.84 -8.16 -8.46
N ILE A 382 9.09 -8.05 -9.56
CA ILE A 382 7.81 -7.34 -9.57
C ILE A 382 6.81 -7.95 -8.57
N TRP A 383 6.78 -9.28 -8.44
CA TRP A 383 5.90 -9.97 -7.50
C TRP A 383 6.19 -9.58 -6.05
N GLU A 384 7.46 -9.49 -5.69
CA GLU A 384 7.92 -9.06 -4.37
C GLU A 384 7.70 -7.56 -4.14
N ILE A 385 7.95 -6.72 -5.16
CA ILE A 385 7.70 -5.27 -5.13
C ILE A 385 6.22 -4.98 -4.87
N VAL A 386 5.32 -5.59 -5.66
CA VAL A 386 3.88 -5.33 -5.54
C VAL A 386 3.36 -5.82 -4.20
N THR A 387 3.79 -7.00 -3.75
CA THR A 387 3.44 -7.51 -2.41
C THR A 387 3.87 -6.52 -1.32
N GLY A 388 5.12 -6.05 -1.36
CA GLY A 388 5.64 -5.09 -0.38
C GLY A 388 4.93 -3.74 -0.41
N LEU A 389 4.73 -3.14 -1.60
CA LEU A 389 4.07 -1.84 -1.74
C LEU A 389 2.61 -1.87 -1.27
N SER A 390 1.86 -2.92 -1.63
CA SER A 390 0.49 -3.08 -1.14
C SER A 390 0.46 -3.12 0.39
N LEU A 391 1.38 -3.84 1.02
CA LEU A 391 1.41 -3.97 2.48
C LEU A 391 2.00 -2.75 3.20
N ALA A 392 2.82 -1.94 2.52
CA ALA A 392 3.25 -0.62 3.02
C ALA A 392 2.07 0.34 3.17
N ILE A 393 1.17 0.35 2.18
CA ILE A 393 -0.06 1.16 2.25
C ILE A 393 -1.04 0.60 3.31
N ALA A 394 -1.04 -0.72 3.55
CA ALA A 394 -1.81 -1.34 4.64
C ALA A 394 -1.24 -1.04 6.05
N GLY A 395 -0.07 -0.39 6.15
CA GLY A 395 0.51 0.05 7.42
C GLY A 395 1.64 -0.83 7.95
N ASN A 396 2.33 -1.62 7.14
CA ASN A 396 3.51 -2.37 7.60
C ASN A 396 4.74 -1.46 7.73
N ASP A 397 5.54 -1.68 8.77
CA ASP A 397 6.68 -0.86 9.14
C ASP A 397 8.02 -1.54 8.82
N LEU A 398 8.08 -2.87 8.91
CA LEU A 398 9.28 -3.68 8.65
C LEU A 398 9.03 -4.72 7.54
N PHE A 399 9.88 -4.76 6.51
CA PHE A 399 9.75 -5.68 5.38
C PHE A 399 10.90 -6.67 5.35
N MET A 400 10.58 -7.97 5.43
CA MET A 400 11.52 -9.06 5.23
C MET A 400 11.53 -9.44 3.75
N MET A 401 12.65 -9.14 3.08
CA MET A 401 12.80 -9.24 1.63
C MET A 401 14.05 -10.02 1.26
N MET A 402 14.15 -10.38 -0.02
CA MET A 402 15.25 -11.19 -0.53
C MET A 402 15.87 -10.67 -1.83
N HIS A 403 15.11 -10.13 -2.79
CA HIS A 403 15.70 -9.72 -4.08
C HIS A 403 16.20 -8.26 -4.06
N PRO A 404 17.48 -8.00 -4.42
CA PRO A 404 18.06 -6.65 -4.32
C PRO A 404 17.33 -5.55 -5.08
N THR A 405 16.87 -5.83 -6.32
CA THR A 405 16.09 -4.85 -7.09
C THR A 405 14.76 -4.55 -6.43
N SER A 406 14.12 -5.56 -5.80
CA SER A 406 12.85 -5.37 -5.12
C SER A 406 13.02 -4.47 -3.90
N VAL A 407 14.09 -4.71 -3.13
CA VAL A 407 14.49 -3.87 -1.99
C VAL A 407 14.73 -2.42 -2.44
N ALA A 408 15.51 -2.22 -3.50
CA ALA A 408 15.82 -0.90 -4.01
C ALA A 408 14.55 -0.13 -4.42
N VAL A 409 13.64 -0.77 -5.16
CA VAL A 409 12.38 -0.15 -5.61
C VAL A 409 11.43 0.12 -4.44
N LEU A 410 11.25 -0.82 -3.52
CA LEU A 410 10.41 -0.61 -2.34
C LEU A 410 10.93 0.58 -1.52
N LYS A 411 12.24 0.62 -1.26
CA LYS A 411 12.87 1.72 -0.51
C LYS A 411 12.72 3.04 -1.25
N GLN A 412 12.97 3.09 -2.55
CA GLN A 412 12.83 4.31 -3.34
C GLN A 412 11.41 4.88 -3.26
N ILE A 413 10.39 4.03 -3.47
CA ILE A 413 8.99 4.50 -3.48
C ILE A 413 8.55 4.90 -2.07
N THR A 414 8.77 4.06 -1.06
CA THR A 414 8.37 4.37 0.32
C THR A 414 9.09 5.59 0.88
N GLN A 415 10.37 5.79 0.56
CA GLN A 415 11.13 6.97 0.97
C GLN A 415 10.74 8.25 0.22
N THR A 416 10.24 8.12 -1.01
CA THR A 416 9.63 9.24 -1.75
C THR A 416 8.32 9.65 -1.06
N LEU A 417 7.45 8.68 -0.75
CA LEU A 417 6.19 8.94 -0.04
C LEU A 417 6.42 9.48 1.38
N PHE A 418 7.48 9.03 2.06
CA PHE A 418 7.91 9.55 3.35
C PHE A 418 8.50 10.97 3.28
N GLY A 419 8.90 11.44 2.10
CA GLY A 419 9.49 12.78 1.90
C GLY A 419 10.99 12.87 2.15
N THR A 420 11.71 11.75 2.18
CA THR A 420 13.19 11.74 2.29
C THR A 420 13.91 11.80 0.94
N ILE A 421 13.22 11.48 -0.14
CA ILE A 421 13.74 11.59 -1.51
C ILE A 421 13.01 12.76 -2.17
N ASP A 422 13.74 13.83 -2.47
CA ASP A 422 13.24 14.94 -3.27
C ASP A 422 12.97 14.46 -4.69
N THR A 423 11.77 14.72 -5.19
CA THR A 423 11.38 14.49 -6.58
C THR A 423 11.09 15.80 -7.27
N GLU A 424 11.26 15.84 -8.60
CA GLU A 424 10.85 17.01 -9.38
C GLU A 424 9.35 17.25 -9.17
N GLN A 425 8.98 18.50 -8.92
CA GLN A 425 7.57 18.86 -8.81
C GLN A 425 6.89 18.57 -10.14
N VAL A 426 6.01 17.57 -10.13
CA VAL A 426 5.14 17.29 -11.27
C VAL A 426 4.11 18.41 -11.35
N ASP A 427 3.99 19.05 -12.51
CA ASP A 427 2.92 20.01 -12.76
C ASP A 427 1.58 19.26 -12.80
N ILE A 428 0.95 19.16 -11.63
CA ILE A 428 -0.36 18.54 -11.47
C ILE A 428 -1.50 19.46 -11.93
N ALA A 429 -1.24 20.69 -12.43
CA ALA A 429 -2.31 21.58 -12.87
C ALA A 429 -3.17 20.98 -13.99
N ASN A 430 -2.62 19.99 -14.71
CA ASN A 430 -3.31 19.27 -15.78
C ASN A 430 -3.41 17.75 -15.54
N TRP A 431 -3.43 17.29 -14.27
CA TRP A 431 -3.46 15.86 -13.92
C TRP A 431 -4.60 15.06 -14.59
N ILE A 432 -5.71 15.73 -14.91
CA ILE A 432 -6.87 15.14 -15.60
C ILE A 432 -6.56 14.84 -17.09
N GLY A 433 -5.63 15.57 -17.70
CA GLY A 433 -5.26 15.43 -19.11
C GLY A 433 -3.86 14.85 -19.33
N ALA A 434 -3.17 14.42 -18.28
CA ALA A 434 -1.87 13.78 -18.40
C ALA A 434 -2.03 12.38 -19.00
N GLU A 435 -1.37 12.11 -20.13
CA GLU A 435 -1.18 10.74 -20.61
C GLU A 435 -0.19 10.06 -19.65
N VAL A 436 -0.63 8.97 -19.00
CA VAL A 436 0.18 8.13 -18.10
C VAL A 436 0.95 7.10 -18.91
#